data_AF-A0A966UNI6-F1
#
_entry.id   AF-A0A966UNI6-F1
#
_cell.length_a   1.000
_cell.length_b   1.000
_cell.length_c   1.000
_cell.angle_alpha   90.00
_cell.angle_beta   90.00
_cell.angle_gamma   90.00
#
_symmetry.space_group_name_H-M   'P 1'
#
loop_
_entity.id
_entity.type
_entity.pdbx_description
1 polymer ?
#
loop_
_entity_poly.entity_id
_entity_poly.type
_entity_poly.pdbx_seq_one_letter_code
_entity_poly.pdbx_strand_id
1 'polypeptide(L)'
;MKKNISISILIIIVLVAVYFLLNRDDGSIQYIVDDQKIVLDRNGDFRDLEKTDPPNIIKYFGNEVVTDLDDDGKVDSVFIITINSGGTGTFFYALANLTKGKHIEGSKGYFIGDRISPQTTEIGEGNTIVINYADRGDDEPFSAEPSVGKSLILKFNKQDKSFEKVNK
;
A
#
# COMPACT_ATOMS: atom_id res chain seq x y z
N MET A 1 -9.66 31.00 13.76
CA MET A 1 -8.60 30.12 14.33
C MET A 1 -8.80 28.71 13.83
N LYS A 2 -8.06 28.26 12.80
CA LYS A 2 -7.79 26.87 12.40
C LYS A 2 -7.10 26.91 11.03
N LYS A 3 -5.78 27.10 11.01
CA LYS A 3 -4.97 26.97 9.78
C LYS A 3 -3.54 26.45 9.99
N ASN A 4 -3.15 26.18 11.25
CA ASN A 4 -1.76 25.84 11.58
C ASN A 4 -1.54 24.34 11.83
N ILE A 5 -2.61 23.55 11.95
CA ILE A 5 -2.51 22.11 12.21
C ILE A 5 -2.11 21.34 10.93
N SER A 6 -2.44 21.84 9.73
CA SER A 6 -2.15 21.13 8.48
C SER A 6 -0.68 21.23 8.03
N ILE A 7 -0.01 22.36 8.31
CA ILE A 7 1.37 22.58 7.85
C ILE A 7 2.36 21.84 8.76
N SER A 8 2.14 21.84 10.07
CA SER A 8 3.01 21.15 11.02
C SER A 8 2.96 19.62 10.85
N ILE A 9 1.78 19.05 10.60
CA ILE A 9 1.64 17.61 10.33
C ILE A 9 2.35 17.25 9.01
N LEU A 10 2.16 18.06 7.96
CA LEU A 10 2.84 17.84 6.68
C LEU A 10 4.36 17.94 6.82
N ILE A 11 4.88 18.90 7.59
CA ILE A 11 6.32 19.02 7.87
C ILE A 11 6.82 17.80 8.63
N ILE A 12 6.07 17.30 9.61
CA ILE A 12 6.46 16.09 10.35
C ILE A 12 6.48 14.88 9.41
N ILE A 13 5.46 14.68 8.57
CA ILE A 13 5.43 13.60 7.58
C ILE A 13 6.62 13.70 6.62
N VAL A 14 6.91 14.90 6.11
CA VAL A 14 8.06 15.14 5.22
C VAL A 14 9.38 14.88 5.94
N LEU A 15 9.53 15.33 7.19
CA LEU A 15 10.76 15.09 7.96
C LEU A 15 10.92 13.62 8.33
N VAL A 16 9.83 12.91 8.62
CA VAL A 16 9.83 11.46 8.86
C VAL A 16 10.21 10.72 7.57
N ALA A 17 9.58 11.06 6.45
CA ALA A 17 9.92 10.49 5.14
C ALA A 17 11.38 10.76 4.76
N VAL A 18 11.88 12.00 4.93
CA VAL A 18 13.27 12.38 4.67
C VAL A 18 14.23 11.68 5.64
N TYR A 19 13.89 11.59 6.93
CA TYR A 19 14.67 10.86 7.91
C TYR A 19 14.81 9.38 7.53
N PHE A 20 13.72 8.75 7.09
CA PHE A 20 13.76 7.39 6.59
C PHE A 20 14.60 7.31 5.30
N LEU A 21 14.43 8.22 4.34
CA LEU A 21 15.24 8.24 3.10
C LEU A 21 16.75 8.38 3.38
N LEU A 22 17.14 9.19 4.36
CA LEU A 22 18.55 9.44 4.69
C LEU A 22 19.20 8.33 5.54
N ASN A 23 18.41 7.50 6.23
CA ASN A 23 18.91 6.48 7.17
C ASN A 23 18.62 5.03 6.76
N ARG A 24 18.26 4.77 5.50
CA ARG A 24 18.12 3.39 4.98
C ARG A 24 19.46 2.66 5.04
N ASP A 25 19.56 1.61 5.86
CA ASP A 25 20.60 0.57 5.68
C ASP A 25 20.37 -0.11 4.32
N ASP A 26 21.29 0.17 3.39
CA ASP A 26 21.72 -0.46 2.12
C ASP A 26 20.86 -1.42 1.24
N GLY A 27 19.62 -1.76 1.58
CA GLY A 27 18.80 -2.75 0.86
C GLY A 27 17.66 -2.18 -0.01
N SER A 28 17.43 -2.83 -1.16
CA SER A 28 16.13 -2.81 -1.84
C SER A 28 15.08 -3.56 -1.01
N ILE A 29 13.82 -3.12 -0.99
CA ILE A 29 12.77 -3.77 -0.19
C ILE A 29 12.04 -4.81 -1.04
N GLN A 30 11.93 -6.05 -0.56
CA GLN A 30 11.20 -7.10 -1.26
C GLN A 30 9.79 -7.28 -0.70
N TYR A 31 8.84 -7.55 -1.58
CA TYR A 31 7.44 -7.85 -1.28
C TYR A 31 7.03 -9.13 -2.02
N ILE A 32 5.92 -9.73 -1.59
CA ILE A 32 5.31 -10.86 -2.29
C ILE A 32 3.91 -10.43 -2.75
N VAL A 33 3.64 -10.47 -4.05
CA VAL A 33 2.32 -10.14 -4.61
C VAL A 33 1.93 -11.27 -5.56
N ASP A 34 0.77 -11.88 -5.33
CA ASP A 34 0.29 -13.04 -6.09
C ASP A 34 1.36 -14.15 -6.23
N ASP A 35 2.00 -14.47 -5.11
CA ASP A 35 3.13 -15.41 -4.98
C ASP A 35 4.42 -15.02 -5.75
N GLN A 36 4.42 -13.90 -6.46
CA GLN A 36 5.59 -13.37 -7.15
C GLN A 36 6.37 -12.40 -6.27
N LYS A 37 7.70 -12.40 -6.40
CA LYS A 37 8.56 -11.44 -5.70
C LYS A 37 8.72 -10.16 -6.51
N ILE A 38 8.41 -9.04 -5.89
CA ILE A 38 8.68 -7.72 -6.44
C ILE A 38 9.64 -6.97 -5.53
N VAL A 39 10.41 -6.03 -6.09
CA VAL A 39 11.39 -5.26 -5.37
C VAL A 39 11.16 -3.77 -5.57
N LEU A 40 11.16 -2.99 -4.48
CA LEU A 40 11.32 -1.55 -4.51
C LEU A 40 12.81 -1.23 -4.42
N ASP A 41 13.37 -0.74 -5.51
CA ASP A 41 14.79 -0.46 -5.62
C ASP A 41 15.20 0.87 -4.95
N ARG A 42 16.48 1.20 -5.05
CA ARG A 42 17.07 2.40 -4.42
C ARG A 42 16.64 3.72 -5.08
N ASN A 43 16.12 3.65 -6.31
CA ASN A 43 15.63 4.83 -7.03
C ASN A 43 14.15 5.09 -6.72
N GLY A 44 13.50 4.21 -5.95
CA GLY A 44 12.07 4.29 -5.69
C GLY A 44 11.22 3.59 -6.76
N ASP A 45 11.84 2.82 -7.66
CA ASP A 45 11.14 2.11 -8.71
C ASP A 45 10.83 0.67 -8.29
N PHE A 46 9.61 0.22 -8.57
CA PHE A 46 9.25 -1.18 -8.42
C PHE A 46 9.71 -1.98 -9.64
N ARG A 47 10.23 -3.18 -9.39
CA ARG A 47 10.59 -4.15 -10.42
C ARG A 47 10.02 -5.51 -10.08
N ASP A 48 9.51 -6.18 -11.09
CA ASP A 48 9.22 -7.61 -11.01
C ASP A 48 10.55 -8.39 -11.05
N LEU A 49 10.75 -9.31 -10.10
CA LEU A 49 11.90 -10.21 -10.14
C LEU A 49 11.63 -11.44 -11.01
N GLU A 50 10.35 -11.69 -11.34
CA GLU A 50 9.95 -12.72 -12.26
C GLU A 50 9.91 -12.16 -13.69
N LYS A 51 10.46 -12.93 -14.64
CA LYS A 51 10.45 -12.54 -16.05
C LYS A 51 9.09 -12.91 -16.66
N THR A 52 8.10 -12.04 -16.44
CA THR A 52 6.77 -12.12 -17.05
C THR A 52 6.81 -11.62 -18.51
N ASP A 53 5.99 -12.20 -19.39
CA ASP A 53 5.82 -11.76 -20.78
C ASP A 53 4.32 -11.63 -21.12
N PRO A 54 3.81 -10.40 -21.36
CA PRO A 54 4.50 -9.12 -21.23
C PRO A 54 4.91 -8.82 -19.76
N PRO A 55 5.95 -7.98 -19.54
CA PRO A 55 6.42 -7.68 -18.20
C PRO A 55 5.38 -6.88 -17.41
N ASN A 56 5.25 -7.20 -16.12
CA ASN A 56 4.45 -6.42 -15.19
C ASN A 56 4.98 -4.98 -15.07
N ILE A 57 4.10 -4.00 -15.28
CA ILE A 57 4.36 -2.59 -14.96
C ILE A 57 3.80 -2.32 -13.56
N ILE A 58 4.71 -2.12 -12.61
CA ILE A 58 4.37 -1.87 -11.21
C ILE A 58 4.61 -0.39 -10.90
N LYS A 59 3.64 0.29 -10.30
CA LYS A 59 3.77 1.71 -9.91
C LYS A 59 3.29 1.94 -8.50
N TYR A 60 3.99 2.80 -7.78
CA TYR A 60 3.49 3.38 -6.55
C TYR A 60 2.28 4.26 -6.85
N PHE A 61 1.16 4.01 -6.16
CA PHE A 61 -0.06 4.81 -6.29
C PHE A 61 -0.14 5.90 -5.22
N GLY A 62 0.16 5.56 -3.97
CA GLY A 62 0.01 6.45 -2.81
C GLY A 62 -1.02 5.96 -1.82
N ASN A 63 -1.83 6.88 -1.28
CA ASN A 63 -2.81 6.60 -0.23
C ASN A 63 -2.17 6.00 1.03
N GLU A 64 -1.07 6.63 1.44
CA GLU A 64 -0.26 6.16 2.55
C GLU A 64 -0.87 6.49 3.90
N VAL A 65 -0.79 5.53 4.82
CA VAL A 65 -1.06 5.70 6.24
C VAL A 65 0.15 5.23 7.03
N VAL A 66 0.45 5.96 8.11
CA VAL A 66 1.63 5.74 8.95
C VAL A 66 1.15 5.39 10.36
N THR A 67 1.51 4.20 10.85
CA THR A 67 1.05 3.65 12.14
C THR A 67 2.02 2.57 12.62
N ASP A 68 1.97 2.20 13.89
CA ASP A 68 2.59 0.95 14.37
C ASP A 68 1.69 -0.22 13.99
N LEU A 69 2.03 -0.95 12.92
CA LEU A 69 1.12 -1.91 12.28
C LEU A 69 1.21 -3.30 12.92
N ASP A 70 2.36 -3.64 13.50
CA ASP A 70 2.59 -4.96 14.13
C ASP A 70 2.77 -4.94 15.65
N ASP A 71 2.49 -3.79 16.25
CA ASP A 71 2.55 -3.50 17.69
C ASP A 71 3.96 -3.69 18.27
N ASP A 72 5.01 -3.36 17.50
CA ASP A 72 6.41 -3.47 17.94
C ASP A 72 6.99 -2.15 18.49
N GLY A 73 6.19 -1.10 18.53
CA GLY A 73 6.55 0.24 19.01
C GLY A 73 7.28 1.10 17.97
N LYS A 74 7.47 0.61 16.74
CA LYS A 74 8.04 1.38 15.64
C LYS A 74 6.95 1.81 14.67
N VAL A 75 7.28 2.83 13.89
CA VAL A 75 6.37 3.42 12.92
C VAL A 75 6.54 2.69 11.59
N ASP A 76 5.45 2.10 11.11
CA ASP A 76 5.33 1.42 9.83
C ASP A 76 4.52 2.29 8.85
N SER A 77 4.45 1.86 7.59
CA SER A 77 3.57 2.48 6.59
C SER A 77 2.80 1.45 5.79
N VAL A 78 1.57 1.80 5.39
CA VAL A 78 0.74 1.04 4.46
C VAL A 78 0.39 1.94 3.29
N PHE A 79 0.57 1.45 2.07
CA PHE A 79 0.37 2.21 0.84
C PHE A 79 -0.18 1.31 -0.27
N ILE A 80 -0.63 1.93 -1.36
CA ILE A 80 -1.19 1.24 -2.50
C ILE A 80 -0.19 1.25 -3.67
N ILE A 81 -0.11 0.14 -4.38
CA ILE A 81 0.55 0.02 -5.68
C ILE A 81 -0.47 -0.40 -6.74
N THR A 82 -0.12 -0.16 -8.01
CA THR A 82 -0.82 -0.73 -9.16
C THR A 82 0.08 -1.70 -9.91
N ILE A 83 -0.50 -2.79 -10.41
CA ILE A 83 0.15 -3.71 -11.34
C ILE A 83 -0.67 -3.78 -12.64
N ASN A 84 0.01 -3.64 -13.78
CA ASN A 84 -0.54 -3.92 -15.10
C ASN A 84 0.30 -5.03 -15.77
N SER A 85 -0.32 -6.18 -16.04
CA SER A 85 0.32 -7.38 -16.62
C SER A 85 0.18 -7.46 -18.14
N GLY A 86 0.23 -6.30 -18.82
CA GLY A 86 0.11 -6.15 -20.28
C GLY A 86 -1.25 -6.51 -20.90
N GLY A 87 -2.27 -6.79 -20.08
CA GLY A 87 -3.68 -6.66 -20.46
C GLY A 87 -4.20 -5.22 -20.32
N THR A 88 -5.53 -5.06 -20.36
CA THR A 88 -6.21 -3.75 -20.15
C THR A 88 -6.54 -3.46 -18.68
N GLY A 89 -6.34 -4.43 -17.79
CA GLY A 89 -6.62 -4.29 -16.35
C GLY A 89 -5.57 -3.46 -15.62
N THR A 90 -5.97 -2.83 -14.52
CA THR A 90 -5.04 -2.21 -13.57
C THR A 90 -5.44 -2.70 -12.19
N PHE A 91 -4.59 -3.53 -11.59
CA PHE A 91 -4.87 -4.20 -10.34
C PHE A 91 -4.25 -3.41 -9.19
N PHE A 92 -5.00 -3.19 -8.12
CA PHE A 92 -4.59 -2.41 -6.97
C PHE A 92 -4.29 -3.34 -5.79
N TYR A 93 -3.15 -3.12 -5.14
CA TYR A 93 -2.73 -3.90 -3.98
C TYR A 93 -2.31 -3.01 -2.82
N ALA A 94 -2.66 -3.39 -1.60
CA ALA A 94 -2.14 -2.80 -0.38
C ALA A 94 -0.84 -3.51 0.03
N LEU A 95 0.21 -2.74 0.33
CA LEU A 95 1.49 -3.21 0.84
C LEU A 95 1.83 -2.49 2.15
N ALA A 96 2.66 -3.12 2.98
CA ALA A 96 3.23 -2.51 4.16
C ALA A 96 4.76 -2.52 4.14
N ASN A 97 5.35 -1.43 4.64
CA ASN A 97 6.73 -1.37 5.09
C ASN A 97 6.75 -1.52 6.61
N LEU A 98 7.37 -2.59 7.09
CA LEU A 98 7.60 -2.82 8.51
C LEU A 98 8.98 -2.32 8.91
N THR A 99 9.05 -1.38 9.84
CA THR A 99 10.31 -0.84 10.34
C THR A 99 10.92 -1.79 11.35
N LYS A 100 12.12 -2.31 11.06
CA LYS A 100 12.87 -3.22 11.94
C LYS A 100 14.20 -2.60 12.33
N GLY A 101 14.17 -1.59 13.21
CA GLY A 101 15.41 -0.89 13.60
C GLY A 101 15.93 -0.04 12.44
N LYS A 102 17.02 -0.46 11.78
CA LYS A 102 17.61 0.27 10.64
C LYS A 102 17.17 -0.23 9.26
N HIS A 103 16.53 -1.39 9.21
CA HIS A 103 16.08 -2.03 7.98
C HIS A 103 14.56 -2.01 7.87
N ILE A 104 14.04 -2.08 6.64
CA ILE A 104 12.62 -2.14 6.33
C ILE A 104 12.31 -3.50 5.69
N GLU A 105 11.29 -4.17 6.20
CA GLU A 105 10.75 -5.40 5.61
C GLU A 105 9.44 -5.14 4.87
N GLY A 106 9.33 -5.62 3.63
CA GLY A 106 8.08 -5.56 2.88
C GLY A 106 7.12 -6.70 3.27
N SER A 107 5.83 -6.42 3.15
CA SER A 107 4.75 -7.38 3.38
C SER A 107 4.40 -8.22 2.13
N LYS A 108 3.48 -9.16 2.32
CA LYS A 108 2.64 -9.68 1.23
C LYS A 108 1.62 -8.62 0.82
N GLY A 109 1.32 -8.54 -0.47
CA GLY A 109 0.29 -7.68 -1.03
C GLY A 109 -1.10 -8.23 -0.85
N TYR A 110 -2.04 -7.35 -0.52
CA TYR A 110 -3.47 -7.68 -0.51
C TYR A 110 -4.16 -7.10 -1.72
N PHE A 111 -4.79 -7.93 -2.53
CA PHE A 111 -5.56 -7.49 -3.69
C PHE A 111 -6.81 -6.70 -3.27
N ILE A 112 -6.90 -5.45 -3.72
CA ILE A 112 -8.03 -4.55 -3.41
C ILE A 112 -9.10 -4.67 -4.52
N GLY A 113 -8.68 -4.63 -5.78
CA GLY A 113 -9.60 -4.67 -6.93
C GLY A 113 -8.93 -4.37 -8.27
N ASP A 114 -9.71 -4.54 -9.35
CA ASP A 114 -9.34 -4.22 -10.74
C ASP A 114 -10.06 -2.94 -11.18
N ARG A 115 -9.30 -1.95 -11.67
CA ARG A 115 -9.79 -0.65 -12.18
C ARG A 115 -10.73 0.07 -11.22
N ILE A 116 -10.41 0.03 -9.94
CA ILE A 116 -11.10 0.80 -8.90
C ILE A 116 -10.65 2.26 -8.91
N SER A 117 -11.38 3.10 -8.18
CA SER A 117 -10.98 4.48 -7.88
C SER A 117 -10.67 4.61 -6.37
N PRO A 118 -9.40 4.50 -5.95
CA PRO A 118 -9.04 4.66 -4.54
C PRO A 118 -9.40 6.05 -4.01
N GLN A 119 -9.90 6.12 -2.78
CA GLN A 119 -10.27 7.36 -2.10
C GLN A 119 -9.33 7.61 -0.92
N THR A 120 -9.71 7.24 0.30
CA THR A 120 -8.86 7.42 1.50
C THR A 120 -8.35 6.08 2.03
N THR A 121 -7.20 6.11 2.69
CA THR A 121 -6.72 5.03 3.55
C THR A 121 -6.59 5.59 4.96
N GLU A 122 -7.18 4.92 5.95
CA GLU A 122 -7.32 5.42 7.31
C GLU A 122 -7.00 4.33 8.34
N ILE A 123 -6.60 4.73 9.54
CA ILE A 123 -6.45 3.82 10.68
C ILE A 123 -7.85 3.59 11.27
N GLY A 124 -8.28 2.34 11.27
CA GLY A 124 -9.52 1.89 11.89
C GLY A 124 -9.36 1.47 13.35
N GLU A 125 -10.43 0.90 13.91
CA GLU A 125 -10.41 0.37 15.27
C GLU A 125 -9.52 -0.87 15.38
N GLY A 126 -8.90 -1.06 16.55
CA GLY A 126 -8.14 -2.28 16.85
C GLY A 126 -6.92 -2.53 15.95
N ASN A 127 -6.23 -1.45 15.54
CA ASN A 127 -5.07 -1.47 14.64
C ASN A 127 -5.38 -2.09 13.26
N THR A 128 -6.53 -1.71 12.71
CA THR A 128 -6.94 -2.08 11.35
C THR A 128 -6.67 -0.95 10.37
N ILE A 129 -6.56 -1.26 9.08
CA ILE A 129 -6.46 -0.29 7.99
C ILE A 129 -7.77 -0.32 7.21
N VAL A 130 -8.39 0.84 7.04
CA VAL A 130 -9.62 1.01 6.25
C VAL A 130 -9.25 1.66 4.93
N ILE A 131 -9.43 0.93 3.84
CA ILE A 131 -9.23 1.43 2.47
C ILE A 131 -10.60 1.70 1.86
N ASN A 132 -10.87 2.96 1.58
CA ASN A 132 -12.08 3.41 0.89
C ASN A 132 -11.79 3.56 -0.60
N TYR A 133 -12.69 3.06 -1.43
CA TYR A 133 -12.57 3.13 -2.88
C TYR A 133 -13.95 3.10 -3.52
N ALA A 134 -14.07 3.61 -4.75
CA ALA A 134 -15.22 3.33 -5.59
C ALA A 134 -14.90 2.14 -6.50
N ASP A 135 -15.91 1.30 -6.70
CA ASP A 135 -15.92 0.21 -7.67
C ASP A 135 -17.14 0.38 -8.60
N ARG A 136 -17.20 -0.41 -9.65
CA ARG A 136 -18.40 -0.50 -10.49
C ARG A 136 -19.49 -1.33 -9.78
N GLY A 137 -20.73 -1.11 -10.17
CA GLY A 137 -21.84 -1.99 -9.81
C GLY A 137 -21.65 -3.39 -10.39
N ASP A 138 -22.25 -4.40 -9.78
CA ASP A 138 -22.04 -5.81 -10.16
C ASP A 138 -22.40 -6.12 -11.62
N ASP A 139 -23.39 -5.39 -12.18
CA ASP A 139 -23.86 -5.52 -13.56
C ASP A 139 -23.23 -4.52 -14.54
N GLU A 140 -22.31 -3.66 -14.08
CA GLU A 140 -21.70 -2.64 -14.92
C GLU A 140 -20.49 -3.20 -15.70
N PRO A 141 -20.32 -2.81 -16.98
CA PRO A 141 -19.17 -3.23 -17.76
C PRO A 141 -17.90 -2.61 -17.18
N PHE A 142 -16.75 -3.24 -17.43
CA PHE A 142 -15.44 -2.71 -17.01
C PHE A 142 -15.03 -1.39 -17.70
N SER A 143 -15.81 -0.91 -18.67
CA SER A 143 -15.66 0.42 -19.27
C SER A 143 -16.43 1.51 -18.52
N ALA A 144 -17.33 1.13 -17.60
CA ALA A 144 -18.02 2.08 -16.73
C ALA A 144 -17.04 2.65 -15.71
N GLU A 145 -17.24 3.93 -15.36
CA GLU A 145 -16.46 4.56 -14.30
C GLU A 145 -16.87 4.00 -12.93
N PRO A 146 -15.92 3.67 -12.04
CA PRO A 146 -16.24 3.28 -10.68
C PRO A 146 -17.04 4.36 -9.94
N SER A 147 -18.19 3.99 -9.39
CA SER A 147 -19.14 4.92 -8.77
C SER A 147 -19.74 4.44 -7.45
N VAL A 148 -19.64 3.15 -7.15
CA VAL A 148 -20.18 2.52 -5.94
C VAL A 148 -19.11 2.52 -4.85
N GLY A 149 -19.30 3.32 -3.80
CA GLY A 149 -18.40 3.39 -2.65
C GLY A 149 -18.34 2.07 -1.87
N LYS A 150 -17.12 1.60 -1.61
CA LYS A 150 -16.81 0.40 -0.82
C LYS A 150 -15.73 0.74 0.22
N SER A 151 -15.76 0.01 1.34
CA SER A 151 -14.75 0.07 2.38
C SER A 151 -14.20 -1.33 2.65
N LEU A 152 -12.89 -1.47 2.53
CA LEU A 152 -12.15 -2.69 2.84
C LEU A 152 -11.42 -2.49 4.17
N ILE A 153 -11.75 -3.32 5.16
CA ILE A 153 -11.09 -3.31 6.47
C ILE A 153 -10.09 -4.45 6.52
N LEU A 154 -8.82 -4.11 6.69
CA LEU A 154 -7.71 -5.03 6.73
C LEU A 154 -7.10 -5.08 8.12
N LYS A 155 -6.84 -6.28 8.63
CA LYS A 155 -6.01 -6.51 9.81
C LYS A 155 -4.68 -7.09 9.37
N PHE A 156 -3.59 -6.58 9.94
CA PHE A 156 -2.26 -7.11 9.64
C PHE A 156 -1.97 -8.37 10.47
N ASN A 157 -1.49 -9.41 9.79
CA ASN A 157 -0.99 -10.63 10.38
C ASN A 157 0.54 -10.57 10.42
N LYS A 158 1.09 -10.34 11.61
CA LYS A 158 2.54 -10.17 11.79
C LYS A 158 3.35 -11.45 11.66
N GLN A 159 2.72 -12.62 11.77
CA GLN A 159 3.42 -13.90 11.67
C GLN A 159 3.85 -14.18 10.23
N ASP A 160 2.98 -13.88 9.26
CA ASP A 160 3.26 -14.13 7.85
C ASP A 160 3.38 -12.85 7.01
N LYS A 161 3.30 -11.69 7.67
CA LYS A 161 3.40 -10.34 7.09
C LYS A 161 2.37 -10.10 6.00
N SER A 162 1.12 -10.47 6.25
CA SER A 162 0.02 -10.35 5.29
C SER A 162 -1.13 -9.52 5.85
N PHE A 163 -2.07 -9.15 5.00
CA PHE A 163 -3.35 -8.60 5.44
C PHE A 163 -4.45 -9.64 5.32
N GLU A 164 -5.37 -9.60 6.27
CA GLU A 164 -6.60 -10.37 6.26
C GLU A 164 -7.79 -9.41 6.28
N LYS A 165 -8.79 -9.68 5.45
CA LYS A 165 -10.04 -8.92 5.48
C LYS A 165 -10.81 -9.25 6.75
N VAL A 166 -11.20 -8.20 7.47
CA VAL A 166 -12.13 -8.32 8.59
C VAL A 166 -13.55 -8.31 8.05
N ASN A 167 -14.26 -9.44 8.20
CA ASN A 167 -15.70 -9.48 7.95
C ASN A 167 -16.42 -8.89 9.17
N LYS A 168 -17.30 -7.92 8.93
CA LYS A 168 -18.28 -7.48 9.92
C LYS A 168 -19.47 -8.43 9.92
#